data_AF-A0A6B3I3T5-F1
#
_entry.id   AF-A0A6B3I3T5-F1
#
_cell.length_a   1.000
_cell.length_b   1.000
_cell.length_c   1.000
_cell.angle_alpha   90.00
_cell.angle_beta   90.00
_cell.angle_gamma   90.00
#
_symmetry.space_group_name_H-M   'P 1'
#
loop_
_entity.id
_entity.type
_entity.pdbx_description
1 polymer ?
#
loop_
_entity_poly.entity_id
_entity_poly.type
_entity_poly.pdbx_seq_one_letter_code
_entity_poly.pdbx_strand_id
1 'polypeptide(L)'
;VPSDRPGLTGQALDMLSPHPIGTLEFDGVPVTADDMLGEPDRGFRVAMDTLNLFRPSVGAFAVGMARAALDATLAHTARRTAFGGPL
;
A
#
# COMPACT_ATOMS: atom_id res chain seq x y z
N VAL A 1 -6.80 16.54 5.84
CA VAL A 1 -7.22 17.49 4.79
C VAL A 1 -8.36 16.87 3.99
N PRO A 2 -9.57 17.45 4.03
CA PRO A 2 -10.70 16.99 3.20
C PRO A 2 -10.39 17.06 1.70
N SER A 3 -10.88 16.10 0.92
CA SER A 3 -10.53 15.94 -0.51
C SER A 3 -11.15 17.00 -1.44
N ASP A 4 -12.16 17.72 -0.97
CA ASP A 4 -12.90 18.76 -1.69
C ASP A 4 -12.35 20.17 -1.42
N ARG A 5 -11.26 20.31 -0.65
CA ARG A 5 -10.65 21.61 -0.36
C ARG A 5 -10.15 22.26 -1.65
N PRO A 6 -10.49 23.55 -1.90
CA PRO A 6 -9.93 24.29 -3.03
C PRO A 6 -8.39 24.27 -3.02
N GLY A 7 -7.79 24.08 -4.20
CA GLY A 7 -6.33 24.02 -4.37
C GLY A 7 -5.71 22.64 -4.17
N LEU A 8 -6.49 21.61 -3.79
CA LEU A 8 -6.04 20.22 -3.73
C LEU A 8 -6.40 19.50 -5.04
N THR A 9 -5.39 19.03 -5.77
CA THR A 9 -5.56 18.26 -7.00
C THR A 9 -4.72 16.99 -6.96
N GLY A 10 -4.92 16.09 -7.93
CA GLY A 10 -4.12 14.87 -8.01
C GLY A 10 -4.17 14.22 -9.38
N GLN A 11 -3.15 13.41 -9.66
CA GLN A 11 -3.01 12.66 -10.91
C GLN A 11 -2.80 11.18 -10.60
N ALA A 12 -3.58 10.32 -11.24
CA ALA A 12 -3.42 8.88 -11.12
C ALA A 12 -2.13 8.38 -11.80
N LEU A 13 -1.54 7.33 -11.24
CA LEU A 13 -0.38 6.64 -11.80
C LEU A 13 -0.78 5.23 -12.26
N ASP A 14 -0.31 4.86 -13.45
CA ASP A 14 -0.52 3.52 -14.00
C ASP A 14 0.52 2.54 -13.44
N MET A 15 0.03 1.46 -12.82
CA MET A 15 0.84 0.48 -12.10
C MET A 15 0.73 -0.90 -12.73
N LEU A 16 1.81 -1.71 -12.62
CA LEU A 16 1.81 -3.11 -13.05
C LEU A 16 0.73 -3.95 -12.35
N SER A 17 0.53 -3.71 -11.05
CA SER A 17 -0.58 -4.25 -10.29
C SER A 17 -1.58 -3.11 -10.06
N PRO A 18 -2.72 -3.08 -10.78
CA PRO A 18 -3.64 -1.95 -10.71
C PRO A 18 -4.24 -1.77 -9.31
N HIS A 19 -4.03 -0.58 -8.73
CA HIS A 19 -4.70 -0.10 -7.53
C HIS A 19 -4.67 1.44 -7.52
N PRO A 20 -5.61 2.12 -6.83
CA PRO A 20 -5.63 3.59 -6.79
C PRO A 20 -4.37 4.15 -6.12
N ILE A 21 -3.52 4.81 -6.90
CA ILE A 21 -2.33 5.51 -6.45
C ILE A 21 -2.07 6.70 -7.37
N GLY A 22 -1.46 7.76 -6.85
CA GLY A 22 -1.28 9.00 -7.59
C GLY A 22 -0.39 10.00 -6.87
N THR A 23 -0.09 11.09 -7.57
CA THR A 23 0.48 12.30 -6.99
C THR A 23 -0.63 13.22 -6.50
N LEU A 24 -0.35 14.01 -5.46
CA LEU A 24 -1.22 15.07 -4.96
C LEU A 24 -0.47 16.39 -5.01
N GLU A 25 -1.12 17.44 -5.48
CA GLU A 25 -0.60 18.82 -5.48
C GLU A 25 -1.41 19.67 -4.51
N PHE A 26 -0.70 20.50 -3.74
CA PHE A 26 -1.27 21.40 -2.74
C PHE A 26 -0.91 22.84 -3.13
N ASP A 27 -1.84 23.54 -3.77
CA ASP A 27 -1.70 24.95 -4.14
C ASP A 27 -2.60 25.83 -3.27
N GLY A 28 -2.01 26.47 -2.26
CA GLY A 28 -2.74 27.38 -1.38
C GLY A 28 -3.90 26.75 -0.60
N VAL A 29 -3.85 25.44 -0.32
CA VAL A 29 -4.93 24.69 0.32
C VAL A 29 -5.19 25.21 1.75
N PRO A 30 -6.41 25.70 2.06
CA PRO A 30 -6.71 26.23 3.37
C PRO A 30 -6.84 25.12 4.42
N VAL A 31 -6.17 25.32 5.57
CA VAL A 31 -6.21 24.44 6.75
C VAL A 31 -6.40 25.26 8.02
N THR A 32 -7.06 24.70 9.02
CA THR A 32 -7.27 25.30 10.34
C THR A 32 -6.51 24.55 11.43
N ALA A 33 -6.51 25.09 12.66
CA ALA A 33 -5.94 24.39 13.81
C ALA A 33 -6.63 23.04 14.08
N ASP A 34 -7.93 22.92 13.77
CA ASP A 34 -8.70 21.69 13.94
C ASP A 34 -8.31 20.60 12.91
N ASP A 35 -7.67 20.98 11.81
CA ASP A 35 -7.14 20.03 10.82
C ASP A 35 -5.80 19.40 11.26
N MET A 36 -5.17 19.91 12.32
CA MET A 36 -3.85 19.47 12.78
C MET A 36 -3.95 18.21 13.64
N LEU A 37 -3.14 17.19 13.30
CA LEU A 37 -3.02 15.97 14.08
C LEU A 37 -1.80 16.06 15.01
N GLY A 38 -2.06 16.05 16.32
CA GLY A 38 -1.03 16.18 17.33
C GLY A 38 -0.57 17.64 17.50
N GLU A 39 0.71 17.81 17.85
CA GLU A 39 1.29 19.12 18.18
C GLU A 39 2.17 19.67 17.05
N PRO A 40 2.34 21.01 16.95
CA PRO A 40 3.33 21.62 16.06
C PRO A 40 4.72 20.99 16.24
N ASP A 41 5.46 20.83 15.15
CA ASP A 41 6.79 20.20 15.09
C ASP A 41 6.87 18.73 15.54
N ARG A 42 5.71 18.05 15.71
CA ARG A 42 5.65 16.62 16.08
C ARG A 42 5.17 15.69 14.95
N GLY A 43 5.02 16.20 13.73
CA GLY A 43 4.49 15.42 12.58
C GLY A 43 5.28 14.14 12.27
N PHE A 44 6.60 14.14 12.45
CA PHE A 44 7.41 12.94 12.22
C PHE A 44 7.05 11.79 13.18
N ARG A 45 6.78 12.10 14.44
CA ARG A 45 6.37 11.10 15.44
C ARG A 45 5.03 10.49 15.05
N VAL A 46 4.04 11.32 14.72
CA VAL A 46 2.70 10.87 14.27
C VAL A 46 2.81 9.93 13.06
N ALA A 47 3.65 10.29 12.08
CA ALA A 47 3.91 9.46 10.91
C ALA A 47 4.55 8.11 11.28
N MET A 48 5.59 8.12 12.13
CA MET A 48 6.28 6.89 12.54
C MET A 48 5.41 5.98 13.39
N ASP A 49 4.59 6.51 14.29
CA ASP A 49 3.68 5.72 15.12
C ASP A 49 2.68 4.95 14.25
N THR A 50 2.12 5.63 13.24
CA THR A 50 1.22 5.02 12.26
C THR A 50 1.93 3.94 11.43
N LEU A 51 3.10 4.25 10.86
CA LEU A 51 3.85 3.29 10.06
C LEU A 51 4.30 2.08 10.87
N ASN A 52 4.74 2.26 12.12
CA ASN A 52 5.16 1.16 12.99
C ASN A 52 3.97 0.26 13.36
N LEU A 53 2.79 0.83 13.61
CA LEU A 53 1.58 0.07 13.89
C LEU A 53 1.18 -0.83 12.71
N PHE A 54 1.24 -0.31 11.48
CA PHE A 54 0.79 -1.06 10.30
C PHE A 54 1.88 -1.89 9.62
N ARG A 55 3.17 -1.67 9.89
CA ARG A 55 4.26 -2.42 9.26
C ARG A 55 4.13 -3.94 9.36
N PRO A 56 3.72 -4.54 10.50
CA PRO A 56 3.50 -5.98 10.58
C PRO A 56 2.40 -6.50 9.65
N SER A 57 1.39 -5.70 9.32
CA SER A 57 0.28 -6.14 8.44
C SER A 57 0.74 -6.37 7.01
N VAL A 58 1.69 -5.57 6.52
CA VAL A 58 2.35 -5.78 5.21
C VAL A 58 3.12 -7.10 5.20
N GLY A 59 3.80 -7.43 6.30
CA GLY A 59 4.47 -8.72 6.46
C GLY A 59 3.49 -9.89 6.42
N ALA A 60 2.37 -9.79 7.13
CA ALA A 60 1.32 -10.81 7.10
C ALA A 60 0.72 -11.00 5.70
N PHE A 61 0.50 -9.91 4.96
CA PHE A 61 0.06 -9.94 3.57
C PHE A 61 1.06 -10.70 2.67
N ALA A 62 2.36 -10.42 2.81
CA ALA A 62 3.40 -11.13 2.06
C ALA A 62 3.42 -12.64 2.35
N VAL A 63 3.22 -13.03 3.62
CA VAL A 63 3.10 -14.46 4.00
C VAL A 63 1.89 -15.11 3.33
N GLY A 64 0.75 -14.41 3.27
CA GLY A 64 -0.45 -14.90 2.57
C GLY A 64 -0.20 -15.13 1.08
N MET A 65 0.45 -14.16 0.41
CA MET A 65 0.82 -14.31 -1.01
C MET A 65 1.79 -15.47 -1.24
N ALA A 66 2.80 -15.63 -0.39
CA ALA A 66 3.77 -16.72 -0.49
C ALA A 66 3.10 -18.10 -0.33
N ARG A 67 2.12 -18.21 0.58
CA ARG A 67 1.34 -19.44 0.74
C ARG A 67 0.52 -19.76 -0.51
N ALA A 68 -0.18 -18.78 -1.07
CA ALA A 68 -0.95 -18.97 -2.29
C ALA A 68 -0.06 -19.38 -3.47
N ALA A 69 1.13 -18.79 -3.58
CA ALA A 69 2.11 -19.16 -4.60
C ALA A 69 2.57 -20.62 -4.42
N LEU A 70 2.89 -21.04 -3.18
CA LEU A 70 3.30 -22.42 -2.89
C LEU A 70 2.20 -23.42 -3.23
N ASP A 71 0.95 -23.14 -2.83
CA ASP A 71 -0.19 -24.02 -3.13
C ASP A 71 -0.39 -24.18 -4.64
N ALA A 72 -0.27 -23.08 -5.40
CA ALA A 72 -0.35 -23.11 -6.86
C ALA A 72 0.82 -23.89 -7.50
N THR A 73 2.04 -23.72 -6.99
CA THR A 73 3.22 -24.45 -7.45
C THR A 73 3.06 -25.94 -7.24
N LEU A 74 2.72 -26.37 -6.03
CA LEU A 74 2.51 -27.79 -5.70
C LEU A 74 1.42 -28.43 -6.57
N ALA A 75 0.32 -27.70 -6.78
CA ALA A 75 -0.76 -28.14 -7.64
C ALA A 75 -0.31 -28.30 -9.11
N HIS A 76 0.55 -27.41 -9.60
CA HIS A 76 1.07 -27.47 -10.97
C HIS A 76 2.06 -28.62 -11.16
N THR A 77 3.08 -28.72 -10.30
CA THR A 77 4.17 -29.70 -10.44
C THR A 77 3.65 -31.12 -10.31
N ALA A 78 2.72 -31.37 -9.37
CA ALA A 78 2.12 -32.69 -9.19
C ALA A 78 1.34 -33.20 -10.42
N ARG A 79 0.88 -32.32 -11.32
CA ARG A 79 0.09 -32.70 -12.51
C ARG A 79 0.86 -32.60 -13.82
N ARG A 80 1.98 -31.87 -13.86
CA ARG A 80 2.71 -31.62 -15.10
C ARG A 80 3.80 -32.66 -15.30
N THR A 81 3.63 -33.54 -16.26
CA THR A 81 4.69 -34.48 -16.68
C THR A 81 5.64 -33.83 -17.69
N ALA A 82 6.95 -33.88 -17.43
CA ALA A 82 8.01 -33.52 -18.38
C ALA A 82 9.30 -34.30 -18.06
N PHE A 83 10.21 -34.42 -19.03
CA PHE A 83 11.52 -35.06 -18.83
C PHE A 83 11.48 -36.50 -18.27
N GLY A 84 10.41 -37.26 -18.56
CA GLY A 84 10.28 -38.66 -18.14
C GLY A 84 9.59 -38.88 -16.79
N GLY A 85 9.07 -37.84 -16.12
CA GLY A 85 8.30 -37.96 -14.89
C GLY A 85 7.43 -36.72 -14.60
N PRO A 86 6.71 -36.67 -13.46
CA PRO A 86 6.16 -35.42 -12.93
C PRO A 86 7.30 -34.39 -12.72
N LEU A 87 7.00 -33.11 -12.95
CA LEU A 87 7.90 -31.99 -12.65
C LEU A 87 8.24 -31.91 -11.17
#